data_AF-A0A838N676-F1
#
_entry.id   AF-A0A838N676-F1
#
_cell.length_a   1.000
_cell.length_b   1.000
_cell.length_c   1.000
_cell.angle_alpha   90.00
_cell.angle_beta   90.00
_cell.angle_gamma   90.00
#
_symmetry.space_group_name_H-M   'P 1'
#
loop_
_entity.id
_entity.type
_entity.pdbx_description
1 polymer ?
#
loop_
_entity_poly.entity_id
_entity_poly.type
_entity_poly.pdbx_seq_one_letter_code
_entity_poly.pdbx_strand_id
1 'polypeptide(L)'
;MTTLHEWKSNKSETKTAETANAETGKGEFRMKIAVESDGAERREHRRHDLEMQSLTVDRWDGSRGSHVLGQLVDLSSGGVRIRTEQANIKPDNQIRVRLELPVYAGISPFVDMQDKKLQPKREWIGWMAVTRVKNVESNKYDVAGKLVDMEEMDRGMLGLYLSTQPLAA
;
A
#
# COMPACT_ATOMS: atom_id res chain seq x y z
N MET A 1 41.83 -47.34 -23.48
CA MET A 1 41.34 -47.90 -22.20
C MET A 1 40.85 -46.72 -21.37
N THR A 2 39.55 -46.37 -21.46
CA THR A 2 38.44 -46.73 -20.51
C THR A 2 38.65 -46.10 -19.12
N THR A 3 37.73 -45.37 -18.48
CA THR A 3 36.26 -45.34 -18.59
C THR A 3 35.67 -44.15 -17.81
N LEU A 4 34.48 -43.71 -18.26
CA LEU A 4 33.51 -42.82 -17.59
C LEU A 4 33.21 -43.25 -16.15
N HIS A 5 32.82 -42.30 -15.29
CA HIS A 5 32.08 -42.58 -14.06
C HIS A 5 30.65 -42.04 -14.15
N GLU A 6 29.75 -42.94 -13.76
CA GLU A 6 28.32 -43.01 -14.02
C GLU A 6 27.52 -42.42 -12.85
N TRP A 7 26.49 -41.65 -13.18
CA TRP A 7 25.57 -41.02 -12.23
C TRP A 7 24.47 -42.03 -11.88
N LYS A 8 24.34 -42.44 -10.61
CA LYS A 8 23.26 -43.32 -10.15
C LYS A 8 22.25 -42.58 -9.29
N SER A 9 21.11 -42.33 -9.93
CA SER A 9 19.80 -42.10 -9.32
C SER A 9 19.38 -43.32 -8.50
N ASN A 10 18.75 -43.12 -7.33
CA ASN A 10 17.86 -44.12 -6.79
C ASN A 10 16.67 -43.49 -6.07
N LYS A 11 15.49 -43.89 -6.52
CA LYS A 11 14.16 -43.51 -6.08
C LYS A 11 13.48 -44.82 -5.64
N SER A 12 12.98 -44.88 -4.41
CA SER A 12 11.94 -45.84 -3.97
C SER A 12 11.40 -45.32 -2.63
N GLU A 13 10.17 -44.79 -2.60
CA GLU A 13 8.90 -45.53 -2.40
C GLU A 13 8.67 -45.99 -0.95
N THR A 14 7.89 -45.16 -0.25
CA THR A 14 6.70 -45.49 0.57
C THR A 14 6.56 -46.88 1.19
N LYS A 15 6.34 -46.91 2.52
CA LYS A 15 5.22 -47.65 3.14
C LYS A 15 4.95 -47.18 4.58
N THR A 16 3.66 -46.95 4.84
CA THR A 16 2.94 -46.67 6.09
C THR A 16 2.85 -47.87 7.03
N ALA A 17 2.94 -47.64 8.35
CA ALA A 17 2.20 -48.29 9.46
C ALA A 17 2.71 -47.67 10.78
N GLU A 18 1.92 -46.83 11.46
CA GLU A 18 1.10 -47.17 12.64
C GLU A 18 1.88 -47.58 13.91
N THR A 19 1.91 -46.62 14.84
CA THR A 19 1.69 -46.73 16.30
C THR A 19 2.61 -47.58 17.16
N ALA A 20 3.48 -46.90 17.92
CA ALA A 20 3.89 -47.35 19.26
C ALA A 20 4.04 -46.13 20.19
N ASN A 21 3.20 -46.10 21.22
CA ASN A 21 3.28 -45.18 22.35
C ASN A 21 4.61 -45.36 23.09
N ALA A 22 5.28 -44.25 23.39
CA ALA A 22 6.19 -44.14 24.52
C ALA A 22 6.25 -42.68 24.98
N GLU A 23 5.52 -42.39 26.06
CA GLU A 23 5.67 -41.18 26.86
C GLU A 23 7.06 -41.18 27.49
N THR A 24 7.87 -40.13 27.30
CA THR A 24 8.60 -39.48 28.40
C THR A 24 9.23 -38.15 27.97
N GLY A 25 8.71 -37.05 28.54
CA GLY A 25 9.42 -35.84 28.94
C GLY A 25 10.46 -35.21 28.01
N LYS A 26 10.07 -34.13 27.34
CA LYS A 26 10.83 -32.87 27.24
C LYS A 26 9.88 -31.79 26.72
N GLY A 27 9.63 -30.78 27.55
CA GLY A 27 8.73 -29.68 27.24
C GLY A 27 9.21 -28.88 26.04
N GLU A 28 8.63 -29.15 24.87
CA GLU A 28 8.67 -28.22 23.74
C GLU A 28 7.67 -27.09 24.02
N PHE A 29 8.19 -25.91 24.34
CA PHE A 29 7.45 -24.67 24.26
C PHE A 29 7.06 -24.41 22.79
N ARG A 30 5.97 -25.01 22.33
CA ARG A 30 5.28 -24.58 21.12
C ARG A 30 4.53 -23.28 21.44
N MET A 31 5.23 -22.15 21.34
CA MET A 31 4.60 -20.84 21.16
C MET A 31 3.75 -20.92 19.88
N LYS A 32 2.48 -21.27 20.02
CA LYS A 32 1.47 -20.97 19.01
C LYS A 32 1.35 -19.45 19.02
N ILE A 33 2.06 -18.79 18.12
CA ILE A 33 1.77 -17.40 17.78
C ILE A 33 0.39 -17.43 17.13
N ALA A 34 -0.65 -17.31 17.97
CA ALA A 34 -1.94 -16.87 17.50
C ALA A 34 -1.69 -15.45 16.98
N VAL A 35 -1.58 -15.32 15.66
CA VAL A 35 -1.70 -14.01 15.03
C VAL A 35 -3.15 -13.63 15.26
N GLU A 36 -3.41 -12.93 16.37
CA GLU A 36 -4.66 -12.21 16.54
C GLU A 36 -4.82 -11.36 15.29
N SER A 37 -5.94 -11.58 14.61
CA SER A 37 -6.26 -10.95 13.33
C SER A 37 -6.65 -9.50 13.55
N ASP A 38 -5.91 -8.77 14.36
CA ASP A 38 -6.02 -7.33 14.48
C ASP A 38 -5.29 -6.67 13.30
N GLY A 39 -5.80 -6.97 12.11
CA GLY A 39 -5.37 -6.30 10.90
C GLY A 39 -5.81 -4.84 10.86
N ALA A 40 -6.67 -4.40 11.80
CA ALA A 40 -7.09 -3.01 11.90
C ALA A 40 -5.97 -2.17 12.55
N GLU A 41 -5.45 -2.58 13.71
CA GLU A 41 -4.34 -1.90 14.39
C GLU A 41 -3.09 -1.78 13.50
N ARG A 42 -2.67 -2.87 12.84
CA ARG A 42 -1.47 -2.82 11.96
C ARG A 42 -1.60 -1.88 10.76
N ARG A 43 -2.83 -1.53 10.36
CA ARG A 43 -3.11 -0.61 9.24
C ARG A 43 -3.21 0.83 9.71
N GLU A 44 -3.65 1.06 10.94
CA GLU A 44 -3.69 2.39 11.56
C GLU A 44 -2.28 2.98 11.63
N HIS A 45 -1.27 2.18 12.03
CA HIS A 45 0.12 2.62 12.09
C HIS A 45 0.83 2.80 10.73
N ARG A 46 0.16 2.54 9.59
CA ARG A 46 0.72 2.75 8.24
C ARG A 46 0.03 3.85 7.45
N ARG A 47 -0.93 4.52 8.09
CA ARG A 47 -1.75 5.58 7.51
C ARG A 47 -1.32 6.88 8.14
N HIS A 48 -0.95 7.84 7.30
CA HIS A 48 -0.55 9.16 7.77
C HIS A 48 -1.76 10.06 7.69
N ASP A 49 -2.23 10.49 8.85
CA ASP A 49 -3.24 11.53 8.95
C ASP A 49 -2.63 12.85 8.45
N LEU A 50 -3.17 13.36 7.36
CA LEU A 50 -2.74 14.58 6.70
C LEU A 50 -3.82 15.65 6.76
N GLU A 51 -4.91 15.44 7.51
CA GLU A 51 -6.02 16.38 7.63
C GLU A 51 -5.52 17.75 8.15
N MET A 52 -4.53 17.74 9.06
CA MET A 52 -3.90 18.96 9.57
C MET A 52 -3.09 19.74 8.53
N GLN A 53 -2.60 19.09 7.48
CA GLN A 53 -1.76 19.72 6.45
C GLN A 53 -2.58 20.41 5.35
N SER A 54 -3.91 20.25 5.33
CA SER A 54 -4.82 20.87 4.36
C SER A 54 -4.41 20.68 2.90
N LEU A 55 -3.78 19.55 2.59
CA LEU A 55 -3.32 19.23 1.23
C LEU A 55 -4.55 18.95 0.34
N THR A 56 -4.56 19.50 -0.87
CA THR A 56 -5.65 19.28 -1.82
C THR A 56 -5.32 18.11 -2.74
N VAL A 57 -6.37 17.41 -3.17
CA VAL A 57 -6.31 16.44 -4.26
C VAL A 57 -7.14 16.97 -5.40
N ASP A 58 -6.58 16.96 -6.60
CA ASP A 58 -7.30 17.39 -7.79
C ASP A 58 -7.80 16.21 -8.60
N ARG A 59 -8.95 16.40 -9.25
CA ARG A 59 -9.42 15.54 -10.33
C ARG A 59 -8.73 15.98 -11.62
N TRP A 60 -8.09 15.02 -12.28
CA TRP A 60 -7.31 15.27 -13.50
C TRP A 60 -8.06 14.77 -14.74
N ASP A 61 -8.53 15.68 -15.58
CA ASP A 61 -9.26 15.36 -16.81
C ASP A 61 -8.39 15.37 -18.09
N GLY A 62 -7.09 15.65 -17.95
CA GLY A 62 -6.14 15.72 -19.07
C GLY A 62 -5.96 17.12 -19.64
N SER A 63 -6.75 18.11 -19.20
CA SER A 63 -6.51 19.53 -19.46
C SER A 63 -5.72 20.16 -18.31
N ARG A 64 -5.04 21.29 -18.56
CA ARG A 64 -4.33 22.04 -17.48
C ARG A 64 -5.28 22.63 -16.42
N GLY A 65 -6.60 22.49 -16.59
CA GLY A 65 -7.59 22.85 -15.59
C GLY A 65 -7.85 21.69 -14.64
N SER A 66 -7.06 21.60 -13.57
CA SER A 66 -7.35 20.63 -12.51
C SER A 66 -8.50 21.16 -11.64
N HIS A 67 -9.52 20.33 -11.42
CA HIS A 67 -10.64 20.69 -10.55
C HIS A 67 -10.37 20.09 -9.18
N VAL A 68 -10.41 20.89 -8.12
CA VAL A 68 -10.22 20.38 -6.75
C VAL A 68 -11.26 19.29 -6.47
N LEU A 69 -10.78 18.07 -6.24
CA LEU A 69 -11.62 16.94 -5.86
C LEU A 69 -11.99 17.05 -4.38
N GLY A 70 -11.03 17.42 -3.53
CA GLY A 70 -11.24 17.56 -2.10
C GLY A 70 -9.94 17.71 -1.33
N GLN A 71 -10.03 17.53 -0.01
CA GLN A 71 -8.89 17.56 0.91
C GLN A 71 -8.38 16.16 1.18
N LEU A 72 -7.06 16.01 1.22
CA LEU A 72 -6.37 14.78 1.61
C LEU A 72 -6.51 14.59 3.12
N VAL A 73 -7.21 13.54 3.52
CA VAL A 73 -7.40 13.18 4.94
C VAL A 73 -6.33 12.20 5.37
N ASP A 74 -6.08 11.18 4.56
CA ASP A 74 -5.13 10.12 4.88
C ASP A 74 -4.48 9.60 3.60
N LEU A 75 -3.17 9.35 3.67
CA LEU A 75 -2.37 8.80 2.59
C LEU A 75 -1.51 7.62 3.06
N SER A 76 -1.39 6.63 2.18
CA SER A 76 -0.46 5.53 2.28
C SER A 76 0.14 5.24 0.91
N SER A 77 1.17 4.38 0.84
CA SER A 77 1.78 3.95 -0.42
C SER A 77 0.84 3.16 -1.35
N GLY A 78 -0.34 2.73 -0.88
CA GLY A 78 -1.30 1.95 -1.67
C GLY A 78 -2.70 2.54 -1.80
N GLY A 79 -2.99 3.62 -1.10
CA GLY A 79 -4.35 4.14 -1.03
C GLY A 79 -4.44 5.50 -0.39
N VAL A 80 -5.56 6.16 -0.65
CA VAL A 80 -5.84 7.53 -0.27
C VAL A 80 -7.25 7.67 0.26
N ARG A 81 -7.45 8.59 1.20
CA ARG A 81 -8.76 9.03 1.67
C ARG A 81 -8.88 10.54 1.47
N ILE A 82 -9.97 10.94 0.83
CA ILE A 82 -10.23 12.31 0.41
C ILE A 82 -11.57 12.73 1.01
N ARG A 83 -11.63 13.90 1.64
CA ARG A 83 -12.88 14.54 2.06
C ARG A 83 -13.32 15.54 1.01
N THR A 84 -14.57 15.41 0.56
CA THR A 84 -15.11 16.20 -0.56
C THR A 84 -16.57 16.56 -0.35
N GLU A 85 -17.01 17.65 -0.95
CA GLU A 85 -18.42 18.03 -1.05
C GLU A 85 -19.11 17.47 -2.32
N GLN A 86 -18.35 16.78 -3.18
CA GLN A 86 -18.87 16.19 -4.41
C GLN A 86 -19.73 14.95 -4.12
N ALA A 87 -21.06 15.10 -4.23
CA ALA A 87 -22.02 14.04 -3.92
C ALA A 87 -22.08 12.89 -4.95
N ASN A 88 -21.59 13.09 -6.17
CA ASN A 88 -21.77 12.14 -7.28
C ASN A 88 -20.64 11.09 -7.41
N ILE A 89 -19.85 10.89 -6.37
CA ILE A 89 -18.80 9.86 -6.34
C ILE A 89 -19.40 8.57 -5.79
N LYS A 90 -19.26 7.47 -6.55
CA LYS A 90 -19.75 6.14 -6.16
C LYS A 90 -18.59 5.17 -5.97
N PRO A 91 -18.75 4.14 -5.12
CA PRO A 91 -17.87 2.98 -5.13
C PRO A 91 -17.74 2.38 -6.53
N ASP A 92 -16.62 1.69 -6.78
CA ASP A 92 -16.27 1.04 -8.04
C ASP A 92 -16.00 1.97 -9.24
N ASN A 93 -16.21 3.28 -9.07
CA ASN A 93 -15.75 4.27 -10.04
C ASN A 93 -14.22 4.38 -10.03
N GLN A 94 -13.66 4.71 -11.19
CA GLN A 94 -12.28 5.15 -11.31
C GLN A 94 -12.24 6.65 -11.53
N ILE A 95 -11.42 7.34 -10.74
CA ILE A 95 -11.21 8.78 -10.81
C ILE A 95 -9.73 9.00 -11.02
N ARG A 96 -9.38 9.74 -12.08
CA ARG A 96 -8.01 10.15 -12.28
C ARG A 96 -7.72 11.33 -11.36
N VAL A 97 -6.68 11.19 -10.54
CA VAL A 97 -6.32 12.15 -9.50
C VAL A 97 -4.91 12.66 -9.70
N ARG A 98 -4.66 13.88 -9.25
CA ARG A 98 -3.34 14.48 -9.10
C ARG A 98 -3.09 14.70 -7.61
N LEU A 99 -2.07 14.04 -7.10
CA LEU A 99 -1.56 14.20 -5.74
C LEU A 99 -0.32 15.08 -5.81
N GLU A 100 -0.36 16.27 -5.19
CA GLU A 100 0.80 17.15 -5.07
C GLU A 100 1.22 17.21 -3.61
N LEU A 101 2.47 16.84 -3.33
CA LEU A 101 3.01 16.74 -1.98
C LEU A 101 4.32 17.55 -1.89
N PRO A 102 4.52 18.33 -0.80
CA PRO A 102 5.73 19.12 -0.64
C PRO A 102 6.95 18.23 -0.37
N VAL A 103 8.14 18.70 -0.73
CA VAL A 103 9.39 18.05 -0.31
C VAL A 103 9.55 18.21 1.20
N TYR A 104 9.90 17.13 1.90
CA TYR A 104 10.11 17.14 3.35
C TYR A 104 11.42 16.45 3.69
N ALA A 105 12.23 17.06 4.58
CA ALA A 105 13.55 16.54 4.97
C ALA A 105 14.48 16.20 3.77
N GLY A 106 14.33 16.92 2.64
CA GLY A 106 15.07 16.65 1.40
C GLY A 106 14.58 15.44 0.60
N ILE A 107 13.50 14.79 1.04
CA ILE A 107 12.90 13.62 0.39
C ILE A 107 11.76 14.07 -0.52
N SER A 108 11.86 13.71 -1.80
CA SER A 108 10.78 13.88 -2.76
C SER A 108 9.82 12.68 -2.66
N PRO A 109 8.49 12.91 -2.63
CA PRO A 109 7.51 11.83 -2.46
C PRO A 109 7.41 10.92 -3.67
N PHE A 110 7.73 11.44 -4.85
CA PHE A 110 7.64 10.72 -6.11
C PHE A 110 8.89 10.95 -6.96
N VAL A 111 9.08 10.11 -7.97
CA VAL A 111 10.19 10.19 -8.93
C VAL A 111 9.73 9.94 -10.36
N ASP A 112 10.42 10.55 -11.31
CA ASP A 112 10.31 10.23 -12.73
C ASP A 112 11.49 9.35 -13.16
N MET A 113 11.21 8.40 -14.04
CA MET A 113 12.19 7.46 -14.62
C MET A 113 12.23 7.52 -16.16
N GLN A 114 11.54 8.49 -16.78
CA GLN A 114 11.74 8.80 -18.19
C GLN A 114 13.24 9.08 -18.40
N ASP A 115 13.90 8.30 -19.25
CA ASP A 115 15.36 8.35 -19.57
C ASP A 115 16.33 7.63 -18.61
N LYS A 116 15.88 6.67 -17.80
CA LYS A 116 16.76 5.88 -16.90
C LYS A 116 17.53 6.73 -15.88
N LYS A 117 17.12 7.99 -15.68
CA LYS A 117 17.63 8.89 -14.65
C LYS A 117 16.51 9.13 -13.66
N LEU A 118 16.78 8.92 -12.38
CA LEU A 118 15.83 9.23 -11.31
C LEU A 118 15.78 10.75 -11.15
N GLN A 119 14.63 11.35 -11.46
CA GLN A 119 14.37 12.77 -11.23
C GLN A 119 13.33 12.93 -10.12
N PRO A 120 13.58 13.76 -9.09
CA PRO A 120 12.59 14.00 -8.06
C PRO A 120 11.38 14.76 -8.64
N LYS A 121 10.17 14.32 -8.31
CA LYS A 121 8.92 15.04 -8.67
C LYS A 121 8.03 15.18 -7.43
N ARG A 122 7.25 16.27 -7.40
CA ARG A 122 6.32 16.61 -6.30
C ARG A 122 4.91 16.12 -6.52
N GLU A 123 4.61 15.72 -7.75
CA GLU A 123 3.29 15.30 -8.15
C GLU A 123 3.25 13.87 -8.66
N TRP A 124 2.16 13.20 -8.38
CA TRP A 124 1.79 11.95 -9.01
C TRP A 124 0.41 12.08 -9.62
N ILE A 125 0.27 11.65 -10.87
CA ILE A 125 -0.99 11.66 -11.60
C ILE A 125 -1.29 10.22 -12.01
N GLY A 126 -2.45 9.72 -11.60
CA GLY A 126 -2.83 8.35 -11.90
C GLY A 126 -4.28 8.05 -11.56
N TRP A 127 -4.67 6.80 -11.75
CA TRP A 127 -6.01 6.31 -11.48
C TRP A 127 -6.17 5.90 -10.02
N MET A 128 -7.20 6.46 -9.39
CA MET A 128 -7.72 6.01 -8.11
C MET A 128 -8.99 5.19 -8.35
N ALA A 129 -8.99 3.92 -7.92
CA ALA A 129 -10.21 3.11 -7.86
C ALA A 129 -10.92 3.38 -6.53
N VAL A 130 -12.14 3.92 -6.59
CA VAL A 130 -12.95 4.21 -5.40
C VAL A 130 -13.45 2.90 -4.80
N THR A 131 -13.12 2.68 -3.52
CA THR A 131 -13.49 1.47 -2.79
C THR A 131 -14.64 1.69 -1.81
N ARG A 132 -14.75 2.89 -1.26
CA ARG A 132 -15.78 3.23 -0.27
C ARG A 132 -16.06 4.72 -0.32
N VAL A 133 -17.33 5.07 -0.17
CA VAL A 133 -17.80 6.45 0.02
C VAL A 133 -18.64 6.47 1.29
N LYS A 134 -18.29 7.31 2.25
CA LYS A 134 -19.02 7.45 3.51
C LYS A 134 -19.47 8.90 3.65
N ASN A 135 -20.75 9.13 3.91
CA ASN A 135 -21.23 10.45 4.32
C ASN A 135 -20.79 10.70 5.78
N VAL A 136 -20.10 11.81 6.01
CA VAL A 136 -19.56 12.17 7.34
C VAL A 136 -20.38 13.29 7.98
N GLU A 137 -20.81 14.27 7.18
CA GLU A 137 -21.66 15.39 7.60
C GLU A 137 -22.61 15.78 6.46
N SER A 138 -23.60 16.63 6.75
CA SER A 138 -24.48 17.22 5.73
C SER A 138 -23.64 17.82 4.59
N ASN A 139 -23.65 17.15 3.44
CA ASN A 139 -22.90 17.45 2.21
C ASN A 139 -21.37 17.20 2.22
N LYS A 140 -20.81 16.48 3.19
CA LYS A 140 -19.41 16.03 3.14
C LYS A 140 -19.29 14.52 3.06
N TYR A 141 -18.43 14.06 2.16
CA TYR A 141 -18.20 12.66 1.87
C TYR A 141 -16.71 12.34 2.04
N ASP A 142 -16.42 11.27 2.76
CA ASP A 142 -15.11 10.62 2.79
C ASP A 142 -15.06 9.56 1.69
N VAL A 143 -14.22 9.78 0.69
CA VAL A 143 -13.96 8.90 -0.44
C VAL A 143 -12.63 8.19 -0.20
N ALA A 144 -12.65 6.87 -0.07
CA ALA A 144 -11.44 6.06 0.06
C ALA A 144 -11.20 5.25 -1.21
N GLY A 145 -9.97 5.27 -1.71
CA GLY A 145 -9.60 4.57 -2.94
C GLY A 145 -8.18 4.00 -2.92
N LYS A 146 -7.93 3.10 -3.88
CA LYS A 146 -6.61 2.51 -4.14
C LYS A 146 -5.93 3.23 -5.31
N LEU A 147 -4.63 3.47 -5.21
CA LEU A 147 -3.81 4.07 -6.27
C LEU A 147 -3.35 2.96 -7.23
N VAL A 148 -4.01 2.82 -8.38
CA VAL A 148 -3.99 1.59 -9.19
C VAL A 148 -2.70 1.45 -10.00
N ASP A 149 -2.30 2.52 -10.65
CA ASP A 149 -1.22 2.60 -11.65
C ASP A 149 0.06 3.25 -11.10
N MET A 150 0.17 3.39 -9.77
CA MET A 150 1.40 3.87 -9.15
C MET A 150 2.52 2.83 -9.34
N GLU A 151 3.63 3.28 -9.91
CA GLU A 151 4.82 2.45 -10.12
C GLU A 151 5.48 2.05 -8.81
N GLU A 152 6.19 0.92 -8.80
CA GLU A 152 6.83 0.39 -7.59
C GLU A 152 7.83 1.38 -6.97
N MET A 153 8.57 2.12 -7.81
CA MET A 153 9.50 3.14 -7.33
C MET A 153 8.79 4.32 -6.66
N ASP A 154 7.70 4.82 -7.28
CA ASP A 154 6.86 5.86 -6.68
C ASP A 154 6.23 5.38 -5.36
N ARG A 155 5.77 4.12 -5.28
CA ARG A 155 5.24 3.54 -4.04
C ARG A 155 6.29 3.46 -2.94
N GLY A 156 7.50 3.02 -3.28
CA GLY A 156 8.63 2.94 -2.37
C GLY A 156 9.04 4.32 -1.84
N MET A 157 9.17 5.30 -2.74
CA MET A 157 9.51 6.68 -2.38
C MET A 157 8.42 7.36 -1.55
N LEU A 158 7.15 7.14 -1.89
CA LEU A 158 6.04 7.64 -1.10
C LEU A 158 6.03 7.01 0.29
N GLY A 159 6.28 5.70 0.40
CA GLY A 159 6.41 5.02 1.69
C GLY A 159 7.54 5.58 2.55
N LEU A 160 8.72 5.82 1.94
CA LEU A 160 9.85 6.45 2.62
C LEU A 160 9.51 7.88 3.07
N TYR A 161 8.97 8.69 2.16
CA TYR A 161 8.54 10.06 2.44
C TYR A 161 7.58 10.11 3.63
N LEU A 162 6.54 9.27 3.61
CA LEU A 162 5.54 9.20 4.66
C LEU A 162 6.16 8.75 6.00
N SER A 163 7.09 7.80 6.00
CA SER A 163 7.80 7.37 7.22
C SER A 163 8.60 8.47 7.91
N THR A 164 8.96 9.54 7.18
CA THR A 164 9.66 10.71 7.74
C THR A 164 8.73 11.82 8.20
N GLN A 165 7.45 11.77 7.83
CA GLN A 165 6.48 12.76 8.30
C GLN A 165 6.30 12.60 9.82
N PRO A 166 6.22 13.71 10.57
CA PRO A 166 5.83 13.64 11.98
C PRO A 166 4.47 12.95 12.05
N LEU A 167 4.39 11.85 12.79
CA LEU A 167 3.11 11.20 13.09
C LEU A 167 2.26 12.23 13.84
N ALA A 168 1.05 12.50 13.35
CA ALA A 168 0.08 13.28 14.13
C ALA A 168 -0.10 12.56 15.48
N ALA A 169 0.25 13.26 16.56
CA ALA A 169 0.24 12.75 17.94
C ALA A 169 -1.15 12.88 18.57
#